data_AF-A0A7S3GHF6-F1
#
_entry.id   AF-A0A7S3GHF6-F1
#
_cell.length_a   1.000
_cell.length_b   1.000
_cell.length_c   1.000
_cell.angle_alpha   90.00
_cell.angle_beta   90.00
_cell.angle_gamma   90.00
#
_symmetry.space_group_name_H-M   'P 1'
#
loop_
_entity.id
_entity.type
_entity.pdbx_description
1 polymer ?
#
loop_
_entity_poly.entity_id
_entity_poly.type
_entity_poly.pdbx_seq_one_letter_code
_entity_poly.pdbx_strand_id
1 'polypeptide(L)'
;MSSTAAKASVNSLVKYDTPVLVSTTKDKKGKGAQQKGQKAATKKKLPPVEKPPTSQTEDILNSILPPREWTEDGQLWVQYVSSTPATRLDVINLQEQLDQKLQQRQARETGICPIREELYSQCFDELIRQITINCAERGLLLLRVRDEIRMTIAAYQTLYESSVAFGMRKALMAEQHKADMEARVRERERERNGMEWNGCG
;
A
#
# COMPACT_ATOMS: atom_id res chain seq x y z
N MET A 1 15.44 28.88 -1.71
CA MET A 1 15.48 27.53 -1.08
C MET A 1 14.13 27.31 -0.44
N SER A 2 13.19 26.73 -1.19
CA SER A 2 11.79 26.62 -0.78
C SER A 2 11.53 25.24 -0.16
N SER A 3 11.08 25.28 1.08
CA SER A 3 10.61 24.23 1.98
C SER A 3 10.18 22.90 1.34
N THR A 4 10.84 21.81 1.75
CA THR A 4 10.49 20.41 1.48
C THR A 4 9.20 19.97 2.18
N ALA A 5 8.75 20.68 3.23
CA ALA A 5 7.49 20.39 3.93
C ALA A 5 6.26 20.52 3.00
N ALA A 6 6.32 21.36 1.96
CA ALA A 6 5.25 21.48 0.97
C ALA A 6 5.21 20.29 -0.02
N LYS A 7 6.29 19.52 -0.18
CA LYS A 7 6.37 18.49 -1.24
C LYS A 7 5.57 17.22 -0.95
N ALA A 8 5.31 16.89 0.32
CA ALA A 8 4.53 15.70 0.67
C ALA A 8 3.01 15.87 0.45
N SER A 9 2.51 17.11 0.55
CA SER A 9 1.09 17.44 0.40
C SER A 9 0.65 17.51 -1.08
N VAL A 10 1.48 18.08 -1.96
CA VAL A 10 1.05 18.51 -3.31
C VAL A 10 0.75 17.35 -4.27
N ASN A 11 1.23 16.14 -4.00
CA ASN A 11 1.12 15.03 -4.96
C ASN A 11 -0.05 14.06 -4.70
N SER A 12 -0.82 14.22 -3.62
CA SER A 12 -1.94 13.33 -3.31
C SER A 12 -3.28 13.83 -3.85
N LEU A 13 -4.22 12.91 -4.12
CA LEU A 13 -5.64 13.26 -4.34
C LEU A 13 -6.45 13.31 -3.03
N VAL A 14 -5.91 12.72 -1.95
CA VAL A 14 -6.57 12.71 -0.65
C VAL A 14 -6.37 14.06 0.05
N LYS A 15 -7.44 14.58 0.65
CA LYS A 15 -7.41 15.85 1.38
C LYS A 15 -6.83 15.65 2.79
N TYR A 16 -5.70 16.30 3.05
CA TYR A 16 -5.04 16.32 4.35
C TYR A 16 -5.11 17.69 5.01
N ASP A 17 -5.07 17.71 6.34
CA ASP A 17 -4.93 18.94 7.11
C ASP A 17 -3.46 19.41 7.16
N THR A 18 -3.23 20.59 7.75
CA THR A 18 -1.89 21.14 7.93
C THR A 18 -1.05 20.21 8.82
N PRO A 19 0.20 19.90 8.44
CA PRO A 19 1.09 19.06 9.26
C PRO A 19 1.29 19.65 10.66
N VAL A 20 1.27 18.78 11.67
CA VAL A 20 1.46 19.13 13.08
C VAL A 20 2.82 18.62 13.55
N LEU A 21 3.58 19.49 14.23
CA LEU A 21 4.86 19.15 14.82
C LEU A 21 4.67 18.41 16.15
N VAL A 22 5.20 17.19 16.24
CA VAL A 22 5.23 16.41 17.49
C VAL A 22 6.57 16.64 18.18
N SER A 23 6.61 17.55 19.16
CA SER A 23 7.82 17.80 19.94
C SER A 23 8.13 16.59 20.83
N THR A 24 9.24 15.89 20.57
CA THR A 24 9.79 14.88 21.48
C THR A 24 10.51 15.57 22.65
N THR A 25 9.77 16.11 23.62
CA THR A 25 10.37 16.54 24.89
C THR A 25 9.57 16.07 26.09
N LYS A 26 10.15 15.12 26.85
CA LYS A 26 10.05 15.06 28.34
C LYS A 26 11.03 14.04 28.94
N ASP A 27 12.33 14.27 28.75
CA ASP A 27 13.31 13.89 29.77
C ASP A 27 13.33 14.98 30.85
N LYS A 28 12.54 14.77 31.91
CA LYS A 28 12.76 15.40 33.22
C LYS A 28 12.56 14.34 34.31
N LYS A 29 13.58 13.51 34.52
CA LYS A 29 13.78 12.74 35.75
C LYS A 29 14.80 13.47 36.61
N GLY A 30 14.42 13.82 37.84
CA GLY A 30 15.38 14.23 38.85
C GLY A 30 14.78 15.08 39.98
N LYS A 31 14.12 14.43 40.94
CA LYS A 31 14.37 14.55 42.41
C LYS A 31 13.26 13.83 43.18
N GLY A 32 13.66 12.87 44.01
CA GLY A 32 12.77 12.05 44.81
C GLY A 32 12.39 12.66 46.15
N ALA A 33 11.39 12.06 46.78
CA ALA A 33 11.32 11.79 48.21
C ALA A 33 10.11 10.88 48.48
N GLN A 34 10.35 9.77 49.18
CA GLN A 34 9.35 8.86 49.73
C GLN A 34 8.46 9.54 50.79
N GLN A 35 7.19 9.18 50.86
CA GLN A 35 6.53 8.91 52.15
C GLN A 35 5.34 7.95 52.00
N LYS A 36 5.27 7.01 52.94
CA LYS A 36 4.28 5.92 53.10
C LYS A 36 2.91 6.45 53.55
N GLY A 37 1.83 5.79 53.13
CA GLY A 37 0.50 5.90 53.75
C GLY A 37 -0.51 4.91 53.17
N GLN A 38 -0.99 3.97 53.99
CA GLN A 38 -2.02 2.98 53.69
C GLN A 38 -3.43 3.61 53.60
N LYS A 39 -4.28 3.15 52.66
CA LYS A 39 -5.60 2.51 52.93
C LYS A 39 -6.51 2.44 51.68
N ALA A 40 -7.08 1.24 51.50
CA ALA A 40 -8.41 0.84 51.05
C ALA A 40 -9.22 1.62 49.98
N ALA A 41 -9.67 0.82 48.99
CA ALA A 41 -10.99 0.83 48.35
C ALA A 41 -11.49 2.09 47.64
N THR A 42 -11.44 2.09 46.29
CA THR A 42 -12.64 2.12 45.42
C THR A 42 -12.21 2.04 43.96
N LYS A 43 -12.73 1.04 43.23
CA LYS A 43 -12.71 1.04 41.76
C LYS A 43 -13.61 2.19 41.28
N LYS A 44 -13.05 3.39 41.11
CA LYS A 44 -13.72 4.50 40.43
C LYS A 44 -13.67 4.21 38.94
N LYS A 45 -14.78 3.71 38.39
CA LYS A 45 -15.10 3.82 36.97
C LYS A 45 -14.94 5.30 36.59
N LEU A 46 -14.06 5.58 35.63
CA LEU A 46 -14.05 6.87 34.96
C LEU A 46 -15.42 7.07 34.31
N PRO A 47 -16.03 8.27 34.39
CA PRO A 47 -17.29 8.54 33.71
C PRO A 47 -17.08 8.38 32.19
N PRO A 48 -18.09 7.93 31.43
CA PRO A 48 -18.02 8.01 29.97
C PRO A 48 -18.02 9.49 29.63
N VAL A 49 -16.85 10.01 29.25
CA VAL A 49 -16.81 11.28 28.53
C VAL A 49 -17.42 10.95 27.19
N GLU A 50 -18.68 11.37 26.99
CA GLU A 50 -19.28 11.45 25.66
C GLU A 50 -18.37 12.37 24.85
N LYS A 51 -17.41 11.77 24.14
CA LYS A 51 -16.53 12.53 23.28
C LYS A 51 -17.41 13.19 22.21
N PRO A 52 -17.18 14.47 21.87
CA PRO A 52 -17.96 15.15 20.85
C PRO A 52 -17.95 14.33 19.54
N PRO A 53 -19.06 14.31 18.78
CA PRO A 53 -19.20 13.46 17.59
C PRO A 53 -18.09 13.67 16.55
N THR A 54 -17.47 14.86 16.52
CA THR A 54 -16.29 15.16 15.70
C THR A 54 -15.10 14.25 15.98
N SER A 55 -14.85 13.94 17.26
CA SER A 55 -13.73 13.05 17.65
C SER A 55 -13.95 11.59 17.28
N GLN A 56 -15.21 11.13 17.24
CA GLN A 56 -15.52 9.75 16.83
C GLN A 56 -15.26 9.56 15.33
N THR A 57 -15.68 10.54 14.52
CA THR A 57 -15.39 10.52 13.08
C THR A 57 -13.90 10.59 12.80
N GLU A 58 -13.15 11.43 13.54
CA GLU A 58 -11.69 11.51 13.42
C GLU A 58 -10.98 10.22 13.84
N ASP A 59 -11.40 9.60 14.95
CA ASP A 59 -10.88 8.31 15.41
C ASP A 59 -11.11 7.22 14.33
N ILE A 60 -12.30 7.21 13.70
CA ILE A 60 -12.62 6.27 12.61
C ILE A 60 -11.80 6.60 11.36
N LEU A 61 -11.72 7.85 10.94
CA LEU A 61 -10.92 8.25 9.78
C LEU A 61 -9.46 7.84 9.93
N ASN A 62 -8.87 8.03 11.11
CA ASN A 62 -7.49 7.62 11.40
C ASN A 62 -7.30 6.09 11.40
N SER A 63 -8.35 5.32 11.68
CA SER A 63 -8.33 3.86 11.59
C SER A 63 -8.40 3.34 10.14
N ILE A 64 -9.10 4.08 9.27
CA ILE A 64 -9.31 3.72 7.87
C ILE A 64 -8.15 4.20 6.98
N LEU A 65 -7.71 5.45 7.22
CA LEU A 65 -6.64 6.14 6.51
C LEU A 65 -5.64 6.67 7.54
N PRO A 66 -4.58 5.90 7.84
CA PRO A 66 -3.62 6.28 8.85
C PRO A 66 -2.94 7.61 8.49
N PRO A 67 -2.60 8.44 9.50
CA PRO A 67 -1.91 9.69 9.26
C PRO A 67 -0.53 9.46 8.64
N ARG A 68 -0.06 10.43 7.87
CA ARG A 68 1.30 10.41 7.32
C ARG A 68 2.27 10.91 8.36
N GLU A 69 3.38 10.21 8.53
CA GLU A 69 4.44 10.58 9.47
C GLU A 69 5.76 10.71 8.73
N TRP A 70 6.50 11.79 8.98
CA TRP A 70 7.86 11.96 8.46
C TRP A 70 8.72 12.75 9.44
N THR A 71 10.04 12.60 9.33
CA THR A 71 11.01 13.38 10.10
C THR A 71 11.69 14.39 9.19
N GLU A 72 11.67 15.67 9.57
CA GLU A 72 12.38 16.75 8.89
C GLU A 72 13.20 17.50 9.95
N ASP A 73 14.51 17.65 9.71
CA ASP A 73 15.46 18.31 10.61
C ASP A 73 15.45 17.79 12.07
N GLY A 74 15.27 16.48 12.24
CA GLY A 74 15.22 15.82 13.55
C GLY A 74 13.91 16.04 14.31
N GLN A 75 12.91 16.64 13.67
CA GLN A 75 11.58 16.84 14.24
C GLN A 75 10.56 15.94 13.55
N LEU A 76 9.68 15.30 14.34
CA LEU A 76 8.63 14.43 13.84
C LEU A 76 7.40 15.27 13.45
N TRP A 77 6.97 15.12 12.21
CA TRP A 77 5.76 15.72 11.66
C TRP A 77 4.71 14.67 11.41
N VAL A 78 3.47 14.98 11.78
CA VAL A 78 2.31 14.12 11.54
C VAL A 78 1.26 14.91 10.78
N GLN A 79 0.70 14.30 9.74
CA GLN A 79 -0.34 14.89 8.92
C GLN A 79 -1.57 14.00 8.90
N TYR A 80 -2.66 14.52 9.45
CA TYR A 80 -3.94 13.85 9.53
C TYR A 80 -4.79 14.10 8.29
N VAL A 81 -5.67 13.15 8.02
CA VAL A 81 -6.67 13.26 6.96
C VAL A 81 -7.75 14.25 7.40
N SER A 82 -8.17 15.12 6.49
CA SER A 82 -9.12 16.17 6.84
C SER A 82 -10.49 15.61 7.21
N SER A 83 -11.04 16.03 8.35
CA SER A 83 -12.41 15.71 8.77
C SER A 83 -13.46 16.64 8.14
N THR A 84 -13.05 17.59 7.29
CA THR A 84 -13.97 18.52 6.63
C THR A 84 -14.89 17.81 5.62
N PRO A 85 -16.23 17.96 5.75
CA PRO A 85 -17.19 17.44 4.79
C PRO A 85 -16.94 17.97 3.38
N ALA A 86 -17.22 17.16 2.36
CA ALA A 86 -17.07 17.56 0.96
C ALA A 86 -18.38 18.12 0.38
N THR A 87 -18.24 19.15 -0.44
CA THR A 87 -19.31 19.73 -1.25
C THR A 87 -19.35 19.12 -2.65
N ARG A 88 -20.41 19.39 -3.42
CA ARG A 88 -20.48 18.99 -4.84
C ARG A 88 -19.31 19.54 -5.66
N LEU A 89 -18.87 20.76 -5.35
CA LEU A 89 -17.74 21.39 -6.05
C LEU A 89 -16.43 20.67 -5.74
N ASP A 90 -16.22 20.22 -4.50
CA ASP A 90 -15.02 19.46 -4.14
C ASP A 90 -14.91 18.15 -4.91
N VAL A 91 -16.04 17.48 -5.17
CA VAL A 91 -16.08 16.24 -5.97
C VAL A 91 -15.73 16.50 -7.44
N ILE A 92 -16.23 17.61 -8.00
CA ILE A 92 -15.89 18.02 -9.38
C ILE A 92 -14.38 18.33 -9.47
N ASN A 93 -13.85 19.09 -8.51
CA ASN A 93 -12.41 19.40 -8.46
C ASN A 93 -11.55 18.14 -8.31
N LEU A 94 -12.01 17.15 -7.54
CA LEU A 94 -11.31 15.87 -7.40
C LEU A 94 -11.24 15.12 -8.74
N GLN A 95 -12.35 15.08 -9.49
CA GLN A 95 -12.39 14.48 -10.82
C GLN A 95 -11.42 15.18 -11.78
N GLU A 96 -11.47 16.51 -11.86
CA GLU A 96 -10.58 17.28 -12.72
C GLU A 96 -9.10 17.08 -12.36
N GLN A 97 -8.77 17.02 -11.07
CA GLN A 97 -7.41 16.73 -10.60
C GLN A 97 -6.95 15.31 -10.96
N LEU A 98 -7.84 14.32 -10.87
CA LEU A 98 -7.54 12.95 -11.29
C LEU A 98 -7.24 12.89 -12.78
N ASP A 99 -8.11 13.47 -13.61
CA ASP A 99 -7.96 13.50 -15.07
C ASP A 99 -6.67 14.23 -15.48
N GLN A 100 -6.39 15.38 -14.85
CA GLN A 100 -5.17 16.13 -15.06
C GLN A 100 -3.93 15.30 -14.70
N LYS A 101 -3.93 14.60 -13.55
CA LYS A 101 -2.79 13.75 -13.14
C LYS A 101 -2.62 12.54 -14.04
N LEU A 102 -3.70 11.91 -14.51
CA LEU A 102 -3.64 10.80 -15.47
C LEU A 102 -2.99 11.25 -16.78
N GLN A 103 -3.36 12.43 -17.29
CA GLN A 103 -2.79 12.99 -18.51
C GLN A 103 -1.33 13.41 -18.31
N GLN A 104 -1.01 14.14 -17.23
CA GLN A 104 0.35 14.60 -16.94
C GLN A 104 1.33 13.46 -16.75
N ARG A 105 0.91 12.37 -16.09
CA ARG A 105 1.74 11.17 -15.90
C ARG A 105 1.64 10.17 -17.06
N GLN A 106 0.93 10.52 -18.15
CA GLN A 106 0.74 9.69 -19.33
C GLN A 106 0.30 8.25 -19.00
N ALA A 107 -0.71 8.12 -18.14
CA ALA A 107 -1.27 6.83 -17.79
C ALA A 107 -1.90 6.16 -19.03
N ARG A 108 -1.72 4.84 -19.16
CA ARG A 108 -2.30 4.07 -20.27
C ARG A 108 -3.82 3.94 -20.10
N GLU A 109 -4.56 4.10 -21.20
CA GLU A 109 -6.02 3.94 -21.22
C GLU A 109 -6.46 2.46 -21.22
N THR A 110 -5.61 1.56 -21.71
CA THR A 110 -5.91 0.11 -21.81
C THR A 110 -4.78 -0.73 -21.23
N GLY A 111 -5.12 -1.96 -20.81
CA GLY A 111 -4.19 -2.88 -20.16
C GLY A 111 -3.81 -2.48 -18.74
N ILE A 112 -2.81 -3.18 -18.18
CA ILE A 112 -2.31 -2.95 -16.82
C ILE A 112 -1.43 -1.70 -16.81
N CYS A 113 -1.72 -0.76 -15.90
CA CYS A 113 -0.97 0.49 -15.76
C CYS A 113 -0.80 0.87 -14.28
N PRO A 114 0.43 0.85 -13.74
CA PRO A 114 0.67 1.12 -12.32
C PRO A 114 0.34 2.57 -11.92
N ILE A 115 0.58 3.53 -12.82
CA ILE A 115 0.24 4.94 -12.60
C ILE A 115 -1.26 5.12 -12.42
N ARG A 116 -2.05 4.45 -13.28
CA ARG A 116 -3.50 4.48 -13.20
C ARG A 116 -3.98 3.81 -11.91
N GLU A 117 -3.47 2.62 -11.61
CA GLU A 117 -3.79 1.91 -10.36
C GLU A 117 -3.51 2.78 -9.12
N GLU A 118 -2.35 3.44 -9.06
CA GLU A 118 -1.98 4.35 -7.97
C GLU A 118 -2.97 5.52 -7.85
N LEU A 119 -3.26 6.22 -8.95
CA LEU A 119 -4.14 7.39 -8.94
C LEU A 119 -5.59 7.03 -8.59
N TYR A 120 -6.11 5.92 -9.12
CA TYR A 120 -7.44 5.42 -8.77
C TYR A 120 -7.50 4.93 -7.32
N SER A 121 -6.44 4.31 -6.80
CA SER A 121 -6.36 3.95 -5.38
C SER A 121 -6.44 5.20 -4.50
N GLN A 122 -5.70 6.26 -4.82
CA GLN A 122 -5.75 7.52 -4.08
C GLN A 122 -7.13 8.19 -4.17
N CYS A 123 -7.74 8.19 -5.36
CA CYS A 123 -9.10 8.71 -5.55
C CYS A 123 -10.11 7.91 -4.70
N PHE A 124 -9.98 6.59 -4.66
CA PHE A 124 -10.86 5.74 -3.86
C PHE A 124 -10.70 5.97 -2.36
N ASP A 125 -9.47 6.20 -1.89
CA ASP A 125 -9.20 6.59 -0.50
C ASP A 125 -9.86 7.95 -0.16
N GLU A 126 -9.82 8.93 -1.07
CA GLU A 126 -10.53 10.20 -0.89
C GLU A 126 -12.05 10.03 -0.89
N LEU A 127 -12.60 9.15 -1.73
CA LEU A 127 -14.03 8.81 -1.69
C LEU A 127 -14.41 8.15 -0.36
N ILE A 128 -13.58 7.24 0.16
CA ILE A 128 -13.78 6.63 1.47
C ILE A 128 -13.77 7.70 2.56
N ARG A 129 -12.84 8.67 2.53
CA ARG A 129 -12.82 9.80 3.46
C ARG A 129 -14.14 10.57 3.44
N GLN A 130 -14.56 11.04 2.25
CA GLN A 130 -15.79 11.81 2.07
C GLN A 130 -17.04 11.04 2.53
N ILE A 131 -17.11 9.76 2.18
CA ILE A 131 -18.24 8.90 2.52
C ILE A 131 -18.27 8.60 4.02
N THR A 132 -17.13 8.38 4.65
CA THR A 132 -17.02 8.14 6.11
C THR A 132 -17.48 9.36 6.89
N ILE A 133 -17.13 10.58 6.45
CA ILE A 133 -17.59 11.82 7.08
C ILE A 133 -19.11 11.95 7.00
N ASN A 134 -19.71 11.57 5.87
CA ASN A 134 -21.16 11.59 5.70
C ASN A 134 -21.85 10.47 6.52
N CYS A 135 -21.30 9.26 6.51
CA CYS A 135 -21.81 8.10 7.22
C CYS A 135 -20.68 7.07 7.43
N ALA A 136 -20.24 6.93 8.68
CA ALA A 136 -19.10 6.10 9.04
C ALA A 136 -19.28 4.62 8.64
N GLU A 137 -20.47 4.05 8.85
CA GLU A 137 -20.75 2.64 8.53
C GLU A 137 -20.59 2.33 7.04
N ARG A 138 -20.99 3.26 6.17
CA ARG A 138 -20.81 3.12 4.73
C ARG A 138 -19.34 3.23 4.34
N GLY A 139 -18.59 4.10 5.00
CA GLY A 139 -17.13 4.20 4.85
C GLY A 139 -16.41 2.92 5.23
N LEU A 140 -16.77 2.33 6.37
CA LEU A 140 -16.22 1.05 6.85
C LEU A 140 -16.57 -0.12 5.93
N LEU A 141 -17.76 -0.11 5.32
CA LEU A 141 -18.12 -1.12 4.31
C LEU A 141 -17.24 -0.99 3.06
N LEU A 142 -17.04 0.23 2.55
CA LEU A 142 -16.19 0.48 1.39
C LEU A 142 -14.73 0.11 1.65
N LEU A 143 -14.23 0.35 2.87
CA LEU A 143 -12.91 -0.10 3.31
C LEU A 143 -12.77 -1.63 3.16
N ARG A 144 -13.74 -2.40 3.64
CA ARG A 144 -13.71 -3.87 3.52
C ARG A 144 -13.71 -4.32 2.06
N VAL A 145 -14.55 -3.71 1.23
CA VAL A 145 -14.59 -4.01 -0.21
C VAL A 145 -13.25 -3.69 -0.89
N ARG A 146 -12.62 -2.56 -0.52
CA ARG A 146 -11.28 -2.18 -1.00
C ARG A 146 -10.26 -3.28 -0.70
N ASP A 147 -10.20 -3.70 0.56
CA ASP A 147 -9.18 -4.61 1.04
C ASP A 147 -9.38 -6.02 0.44
N GLU A 148 -10.63 -6.46 0.28
CA GLU A 148 -10.98 -7.70 -0.43
C GLU A 148 -10.50 -7.69 -1.89
N ILE A 149 -10.75 -6.59 -2.62
CA ILE A 149 -10.29 -6.44 -4.01
C ILE A 149 -8.77 -6.45 -4.09
N ARG A 150 -8.08 -5.74 -3.17
CA ARG A 150 -6.60 -5.74 -3.11
C ARG A 150 -6.05 -7.14 -2.83
N MET A 151 -6.65 -7.88 -1.90
CA MET A 151 -6.29 -9.28 -1.62
C MET A 151 -6.49 -10.16 -2.85
N THR A 152 -7.61 -10.00 -3.55
CA THR A 152 -7.92 -10.75 -4.77
C THR A 152 -6.91 -10.48 -5.88
N ILE A 153 -6.56 -9.21 -6.11
CA ILE A 153 -5.54 -8.82 -7.11
C ILE A 153 -4.18 -9.42 -6.76
N ALA A 154 -3.75 -9.34 -5.49
CA ALA A 154 -2.48 -9.91 -5.04
C ALA A 154 -2.42 -11.44 -5.23
N ALA A 155 -3.54 -12.14 -4.98
CA ALA A 155 -3.64 -13.57 -5.24
C ALA A 155 -3.49 -13.89 -6.74
N TYR A 156 -4.15 -13.12 -7.62
CA TYR A 156 -4.00 -13.28 -9.07
C TYR A 156 -2.59 -12.97 -9.57
N GLN A 157 -1.92 -11.95 -9.02
CA GLN A 157 -0.52 -11.65 -9.32
C GLN A 157 0.39 -12.83 -8.96
N THR A 158 0.23 -13.38 -7.76
CA THR A 158 1.01 -14.54 -7.30
C THR A 158 0.79 -15.78 -8.18
N LEU A 159 -0.46 -16.05 -8.58
CA LEU A 159 -0.79 -17.15 -9.50
C LEU A 159 -0.19 -16.93 -10.88
N TYR A 160 -0.23 -15.69 -11.39
CA TYR A 160 0.34 -15.34 -12.68
C TYR A 160 1.86 -15.51 -12.68
N GLU A 161 2.55 -14.98 -11.67
CA GLU A 161 4.00 -15.14 -11.48
C GLU A 161 4.41 -16.62 -11.40
N SER A 162 3.66 -17.41 -10.62
CA SER A 162 3.86 -18.86 -10.51
C SER A 162 3.68 -19.57 -11.85
N SER A 163 2.68 -19.16 -12.63
CA SER A 163 2.38 -19.74 -13.96
C SER A 163 3.48 -19.42 -14.97
N VAL A 164 3.95 -18.17 -14.99
CA VAL A 164 5.07 -17.74 -15.86
C VAL A 164 6.35 -18.49 -15.48
N ALA A 165 6.67 -18.60 -14.18
CA ALA A 165 7.83 -19.33 -13.70
C ALA A 165 7.79 -20.82 -14.07
N PHE A 166 6.62 -21.45 -13.96
CA PHE A 166 6.42 -22.84 -14.40
C PHE A 166 6.65 -23.00 -15.91
N GLY A 167 6.08 -22.11 -16.72
CA GLY A 167 6.26 -22.11 -18.18
C GLY A 167 7.72 -21.98 -18.58
N MET A 168 8.44 -21.02 -17.98
CA MET A 168 9.87 -20.81 -18.22
C MET A 168 10.71 -22.04 -17.86
N ARG A 169 10.42 -22.67 -16.70
CA ARG A 169 11.11 -23.89 -16.27
C ARG A 169 10.90 -25.05 -17.25
N LYS A 170 9.67 -25.24 -17.73
CA LYS A 170 9.36 -26.30 -18.70
C LYS A 170 10.01 -26.06 -20.06
N ALA A 171 10.08 -24.82 -20.51
CA ALA A 171 10.80 -24.47 -21.73
C ALA A 171 12.30 -24.80 -21.62
N LEU A 172 12.94 -24.39 -20.51
CA LEU A 172 14.35 -24.71 -20.25
C LEU A 172 14.62 -26.22 -20.15
N MET A 173 13.74 -26.97 -19.47
CA MET A 173 13.86 -28.43 -19.40
C MET A 173 13.72 -29.09 -20.77
N ALA A 174 12.83 -28.60 -21.63
CA ALA A 174 12.65 -29.13 -22.98
C ALA A 174 13.90 -28.91 -23.84
N GLU A 175 14.51 -27.72 -23.78
CA GLU A 175 15.77 -27.42 -24.47
C GLU A 175 16.92 -28.31 -23.98
N GLN A 176 17.04 -28.50 -22.66
CA GLN A 176 18.05 -29.40 -22.09
C GLN A 176 17.85 -30.84 -22.55
N HIS A 177 16.63 -31.37 -22.45
CA HIS A 177 16.32 -32.74 -22.88
C HIS A 177 16.58 -32.95 -24.38
N LYS A 178 16.29 -31.93 -25.20
CA LYS A 178 16.59 -31.98 -26.64
C LYS A 178 18.10 -32.04 -26.88
N ALA A 179 18.88 -31.20 -26.22
CA ALA A 179 20.34 -31.20 -26.33
C ALA A 179 20.95 -32.57 -25.91
N ASP A 180 20.45 -33.14 -24.81
CA ASP A 180 20.87 -34.47 -24.34
C ASP A 180 20.51 -35.57 -25.35
N MET A 181 19.31 -35.49 -25.94
CA MET A 181 18.87 -36.44 -26.96
C MET A 181 19.73 -36.36 -28.23
N GLU A 182 20.02 -35.15 -28.72
CA GLU A 182 20.89 -34.92 -29.88
C GLU A 182 22.33 -35.42 -29.62
N ALA A 183 22.84 -35.24 -28.40
CA ALA A 183 24.14 -35.78 -28.01
C ALA A 183 24.17 -37.31 -28.09
N ARG A 184 23.13 -37.98 -27.58
CA ARG A 184 23.00 -39.45 -27.65
C ARG A 184 22.86 -39.95 -29.08
N VAL A 185 22.08 -39.26 -29.93
CA VAL A 185 21.98 -39.62 -31.36
C VAL A 185 23.36 -39.54 -32.02
N ARG A 186 24.09 -38.45 -31.80
CA ARG A 186 25.44 -38.26 -32.36
C ARG A 186 26.45 -39.30 -31.88
N GLU A 187 26.33 -39.74 -30.63
CA GLU A 187 27.15 -40.84 -30.08
C GLU A 187 26.82 -42.17 -30.77
N ARG A 188 25.53 -42.52 -30.86
CA ARG A 188 25.08 -43.75 -31.53
C ARG A 188 25.44 -43.80 -33.01
N GLU A 189 25.36 -42.67 -33.72
CA GLU A 189 25.80 -42.58 -35.12
C GLU A 189 27.31 -42.81 -35.28
N ARG A 190 28.12 -42.29 -34.34
CA ARG A 190 29.56 -42.56 -34.31
C ARG A 190 29.85 -44.05 -34.07
N GLU A 191 29.16 -44.68 -33.14
CA GLU A 191 29.29 -46.13 -32.87
C GLU A 191 28.94 -46.97 -34.11
N ARG A 192 27.79 -46.70 -34.74
CA ARG A 192 27.34 -47.42 -35.94
C ARG A 192 28.35 -47.31 -37.07
N ASN A 193 28.79 -46.09 -37.39
CA ASN A 193 29.75 -45.88 -38.48
C ASN A 193 31.10 -46.55 -38.20
N GLY A 194 31.53 -46.59 -36.93
CA GLY A 194 32.74 -47.34 -36.52
C GLY A 194 32.60 -48.85 -36.70
N MET A 195 31.42 -49.42 -36.41
CA MET A 195 31.14 -50.84 -36.64
C MET A 195 31.07 -51.18 -38.14
N GLU A 196 30.43 -50.33 -38.94
CA GLU A 196 30.38 -50.50 -40.40
C GLU A 196 31.77 -50.45 -41.04
N TRP A 197 32.66 -49.58 -40.54
CA TRP A 197 34.04 -49.49 -41.03
C TRP A 197 34.87 -50.74 -40.71
N ASN A 198 34.66 -51.35 -39.54
CA ASN A 198 35.33 -52.60 -39.14
C ASN A 198 34.77 -53.86 -39.82
N GLY A 199 33.58 -53.79 -40.42
CA GLY A 199 32.95 -54.92 -41.13
C GLY A 199 33.28 -55.02 -42.62
N CYS A 200 34.02 -54.04 -43.18
CA CYS A 200 34.43 -54.00 -44.59
C CYS A 200 35.89 -54.46 -44.83
N GLY A 201 36.56 -55.04 -43.82
CA GLY A 201 37.89 -55.66 -43.94
C GLY A 201 37.79 -57.18 -43.88
#